data_AF-A0A954B4G8-F1
#
_entry.id   AF-A0A954B4G8-F1
#
_cell.length_a   1.000
_cell.length_b   1.000
_cell.length_c   1.000
_cell.angle_alpha   90.00
_cell.angle_beta   90.00
_cell.angle_gamma   90.00
#
_symmetry.space_group_name_H-M   'P 1'
#
loop_
_entity.id
_entity.type
_entity.pdbx_description
1 polymer ?
#
loop_
_entity_poly.entity_id
_entity_poly.type
_entity_poly.pdbx_seq_one_letter_code
_entity_poly.pdbx_strand_id
1 'polypeptide(L)'
;APAGNIVAGVPTGTGVLIMANRNVHVFDNEIGDNGTVNVLISAYRQSFQDENYNPLARDIVIRDNRFGNAGFAPAGDLAALSQLGVAMPDVLWDGANIYSSGGMARTEQVRIVVDDNRSTRTRIGSFLSLGMSSAGSPLTEAQPDPTPPPVVDIPEPERVRIRN
;
A
#
# COMPACT_ATOMS: atom_id res chain seq x y z
N ALA A 1 14.37 1.69 -13.53
CA ALA A 1 13.90 0.69 -14.51
C ALA A 1 13.66 1.38 -15.85
N PRO A 2 13.69 0.68 -16.99
CA PRO A 2 13.31 1.25 -18.29
C PRO A 2 11.93 1.92 -18.25
N ALA A 3 11.75 3.00 -19.01
CA ALA A 3 10.46 3.63 -19.20
C ALA A 3 9.49 2.62 -19.83
N GLY A 4 8.32 2.40 -19.20
CA GLY A 4 7.33 1.41 -19.62
C GLY A 4 7.23 0.18 -18.72
N ASN A 5 8.13 -0.01 -17.75
CA ASN A 5 7.97 -1.06 -16.75
C ASN A 5 7.07 -0.59 -15.58
N ILE A 6 6.13 -1.44 -15.18
CA ILE A 6 5.21 -1.24 -14.03
C ILE A 6 5.95 -0.82 -12.73
N VAL A 7 7.22 -1.22 -12.60
CA VAL A 7 8.09 -0.92 -11.45
C VAL A 7 8.80 0.44 -11.50
N ALA A 8 8.68 1.21 -12.59
CA ALA A 8 9.36 2.51 -12.72
C ALA A 8 8.83 3.57 -11.73
N GLY A 9 7.61 3.40 -11.20
CA GLY A 9 6.98 4.32 -10.24
C GLY A 9 7.11 3.90 -8.77
N VAL A 10 7.89 2.87 -8.46
CA VAL A 10 8.08 2.37 -7.08
C VAL A 10 9.16 3.20 -6.38
N PRO A 11 8.88 3.85 -5.23
CA PRO A 11 9.88 4.56 -4.48
C PRO A 11 11.02 3.64 -4.04
N THR A 12 12.26 4.02 -4.31
CA THR A 12 13.45 3.32 -3.79
C THR A 12 13.37 3.22 -2.26
N GLY A 13 13.77 2.08 -1.71
CA GLY A 13 13.68 1.84 -0.27
C GLY A 13 12.26 1.52 0.22
N THR A 14 11.35 1.09 -0.66
CA THR A 14 10.11 0.41 -0.26
C THR A 14 10.43 -1.06 0.04
N GLY A 15 9.97 -1.58 1.18
CA GLY A 15 10.13 -2.99 1.53
C GLY A 15 9.20 -3.90 0.72
N VAL A 16 7.91 -3.87 1.06
CA VAL A 16 6.84 -4.60 0.36
C VAL A 16 5.95 -3.62 -0.38
N LEU A 17 5.76 -3.83 -1.68
CA LEU A 17 4.76 -3.12 -2.49
C LEU A 17 3.61 -4.06 -2.84
N ILE A 18 2.40 -3.67 -2.47
CA ILE A 18 1.16 -4.31 -2.89
C ILE A 18 0.45 -3.36 -3.84
N MET A 19 0.46 -3.69 -5.14
CA MET A 19 -0.09 -2.81 -6.17
C MET A 19 -1.06 -3.54 -7.09
N ALA A 20 -2.28 -3.02 -7.24
CA ALA A 20 -3.30 -3.57 -8.14
C ALA A 20 -3.53 -5.09 -8.02
N ASN A 21 -3.55 -5.59 -6.79
CA ASN A 21 -3.76 -7.00 -6.48
C ASN A 21 -4.93 -7.17 -5.51
N ARG A 22 -5.54 -8.35 -5.54
CA ARG A 22 -6.63 -8.74 -4.64
C ARG A 22 -6.24 -9.92 -3.74
N ASN A 23 -6.71 -9.91 -2.49
CA ASN A 23 -6.57 -11.02 -1.55
C ASN A 23 -5.09 -11.35 -1.26
N VAL A 24 -4.35 -10.33 -0.85
CA VAL A 24 -2.92 -10.45 -0.52
C VAL A 24 -2.77 -10.40 0.99
N HIS A 25 -2.04 -11.37 1.53
CA HIS A 25 -1.77 -11.51 2.95
C HIS A 25 -0.26 -11.42 3.19
N VAL A 26 0.17 -10.45 4.00
CA VAL A 26 1.54 -10.27 4.45
C VAL A 26 1.56 -10.49 5.95
N PHE A 27 2.06 -11.65 6.37
CA PHE A 27 2.01 -12.04 7.77
C PHE A 27 3.24 -12.80 8.25
N ASP A 28 3.53 -12.67 9.55
CA ASP A 28 4.67 -13.29 10.25
C ASP A 28 6.03 -13.05 9.56
N ASN A 29 6.27 -11.81 9.13
CA ASN A 29 7.54 -11.40 8.55
C ASN A 29 8.34 -10.50 9.49
N GLU A 30 9.64 -10.43 9.25
CA GLU A 30 10.51 -9.37 9.76
C GLU A 30 10.83 -8.42 8.61
N ILE A 31 10.35 -7.18 8.69
CA ILE A 31 10.43 -6.20 7.60
C ILE A 31 11.02 -4.91 8.16
N GLY A 32 12.21 -4.51 7.71
CA GLY A 32 12.88 -3.33 8.22
C GLY A 32 14.03 -2.86 7.34
N ASP A 33 14.70 -1.80 7.79
CA ASP A 33 15.82 -1.12 7.15
C ASP A 33 15.50 -0.59 5.74
N ASN A 34 14.26 -0.16 5.56
CA ASN A 34 13.73 0.36 4.31
C ASN A 34 13.82 1.90 4.27
N GLY A 35 14.53 2.45 3.28
CA GLY A 35 14.73 3.91 3.18
C GLY A 35 13.44 4.73 3.17
N THR A 36 12.35 4.21 2.59
CA THR A 36 11.07 4.92 2.45
C THR A 36 10.00 4.38 3.39
N VAL A 37 9.55 3.14 3.21
CA VAL A 37 8.43 2.56 3.98
C VAL A 37 8.53 1.03 4.02
N ASN A 38 8.04 0.40 5.09
CA ASN A 38 8.04 -1.06 5.22
C ASN A 38 7.01 -1.72 4.29
N VAL A 39 5.77 -1.25 4.29
CA VAL A 39 4.71 -1.73 3.39
C VAL A 39 4.03 -0.54 2.70
N LEU A 40 3.97 -0.57 1.37
CA LEU A 40 3.20 0.36 0.56
C LEU A 40 2.06 -0.37 -0.13
N ILE A 41 0.83 0.06 0.14
CA ILE A 41 -0.39 -0.39 -0.54
C ILE A 41 -0.79 0.72 -1.50
N SER A 42 -0.86 0.44 -2.79
CA SER A 42 -1.20 1.46 -3.77
C SER A 42 -2.00 0.91 -4.94
N ALA A 43 -2.87 1.74 -5.50
CA ALA A 43 -3.45 1.51 -6.80
C ALA A 43 -2.40 1.68 -7.91
N TYR A 44 -2.59 0.97 -9.02
CA TYR A 44 -1.80 1.24 -10.23
C TYR A 44 -2.20 2.60 -10.81
N ARG A 45 -1.19 3.48 -10.95
CA ARG A 45 -1.40 4.91 -11.27
C ARG A 45 -1.36 5.24 -12.77
N GLN A 46 -0.90 4.31 -13.61
CA GLN A 46 -0.76 4.56 -15.05
C GLN A 46 -2.04 4.19 -15.79
N SER A 47 -2.20 4.74 -17.01
CA SER A 47 -3.28 4.33 -17.90
C SER A 47 -3.15 2.86 -18.28
N PHE A 48 -4.31 2.21 -18.46
CA PHE A 48 -4.43 0.83 -18.88
C PHE A 48 -5.56 0.71 -19.90
N GLN A 49 -5.46 -0.29 -20.78
CA GLN A 49 -6.42 -0.48 -21.88
C GLN A 49 -7.43 -1.61 -21.60
N ASP A 50 -7.10 -2.54 -20.70
CA ASP A 50 -7.99 -3.64 -20.35
C ASP A 50 -9.12 -3.15 -19.44
N GLU A 51 -10.35 -3.15 -19.96
CA GLU A 51 -11.55 -2.74 -19.24
C GLU A 51 -11.88 -3.64 -18.03
N ASN A 52 -11.35 -4.86 -18.00
CA ASN A 52 -11.48 -5.81 -16.90
C ASN A 52 -10.40 -5.63 -15.84
N TYR A 53 -9.37 -4.82 -16.11
CA TYR A 53 -8.32 -4.54 -15.14
C TYR A 53 -8.86 -3.69 -13.99
N ASN A 54 -8.56 -4.12 -12.77
CA ASN A 54 -8.83 -3.36 -11.56
C ASN A 54 -7.50 -2.88 -10.98
N PRO A 55 -7.22 -1.57 -11.00
CA PRO A 55 -5.95 -1.02 -10.54
C PRO A 55 -5.87 -0.94 -9.02
N LEU A 56 -6.98 -1.12 -8.27
CA LEU A 56 -6.98 -0.96 -6.82
C LEU A 56 -6.35 -2.18 -6.14
N ALA A 57 -5.56 -1.93 -5.10
CA ALA A 57 -5.20 -2.97 -4.13
C ALA A 57 -6.38 -3.17 -3.17
N ARG A 58 -6.87 -4.41 -3.03
CA ARG A 58 -8.11 -4.70 -2.28
C ARG A 58 -8.09 -6.05 -1.60
N ASP A 59 -8.83 -6.19 -0.51
CA ASP A 59 -8.81 -7.39 0.34
C ASP A 59 -7.39 -7.69 0.83
N ILE A 60 -6.75 -6.69 1.45
CA ILE A 60 -5.35 -6.79 1.89
C ILE A 60 -5.30 -7.04 3.39
N VAL A 61 -4.46 -7.98 3.82
CA VAL A 61 -4.25 -8.28 5.24
C VAL A 61 -2.76 -8.14 5.56
N ILE A 62 -2.43 -7.25 6.49
CA ILE A 62 -1.09 -7.05 7.03
C ILE A 62 -1.16 -7.37 8.51
N ARG A 63 -0.68 -8.54 8.94
CA ARG A 63 -0.81 -8.96 10.35
C ARG A 63 0.40 -9.67 10.92
N ASP A 64 0.59 -9.62 12.24
CA ASP A 64 1.64 -10.37 12.95
C ASP A 64 3.08 -10.09 12.47
N ASN A 65 3.32 -8.99 11.74
CA ASN A 65 4.66 -8.64 11.28
C ASN A 65 5.46 -7.92 12.37
N ARG A 66 6.78 -8.09 12.32
CA ARG A 66 7.76 -7.39 13.14
C ARG A 66 8.45 -6.33 12.28
N PHE A 67 8.00 -5.09 12.39
CA PHE A 67 8.55 -3.96 11.65
C PHE A 67 9.79 -3.38 12.32
N GLY A 68 10.83 -3.16 11.50
CA GLY A 68 12.08 -2.50 11.87
C GLY A 68 12.11 -1.03 11.45
N ASN A 69 13.33 -0.48 11.35
CA ASN A 69 13.54 0.89 10.94
C ASN A 69 13.00 1.16 9.53
N ALA A 70 12.40 2.32 9.30
CA ALA A 70 11.99 2.75 7.96
C ALA A 70 11.87 4.29 7.87
N GLY A 71 11.93 4.81 6.65
CA GLY A 71 11.66 6.23 6.37
C GLY A 71 12.85 7.17 6.63
N PHE A 72 14.08 6.64 6.70
CA PHE A 72 15.29 7.44 6.91
C PHE A 72 15.87 8.06 5.62
N ALA A 73 15.41 7.61 4.46
CA ALA A 73 15.73 8.16 3.15
C ALA A 73 14.52 8.06 2.19
N PRO A 74 13.39 8.74 2.48
CA PRO A 74 12.20 8.66 1.63
C PRO A 74 12.48 9.15 0.21
N ALA A 75 11.94 8.45 -0.79
CA ALA A 75 12.16 8.72 -2.20
C ALA A 75 10.85 8.96 -2.96
N GLY A 76 10.95 9.51 -4.17
CA GLY A 76 9.81 9.81 -5.03
C GLY A 76 8.82 10.78 -4.37
N ASP A 77 7.54 10.58 -4.63
CA ASP A 77 6.48 11.44 -4.09
C ASP A 77 6.41 11.39 -2.55
N LEU A 78 6.86 10.30 -1.93
CA LEU A 78 6.88 10.14 -0.47
C LEU A 78 7.97 10.98 0.21
N ALA A 79 9.00 11.42 -0.53
CA ALA A 79 9.96 12.40 -0.03
C ALA A 79 9.29 13.73 0.31
N ALA A 80 8.33 14.17 -0.50
CA ALA A 80 7.60 15.40 -0.26
C ALA A 80 6.76 15.32 1.03
N LEU A 81 6.11 14.17 1.29
CA LEU A 81 5.36 13.97 2.55
C LEU A 81 6.27 14.09 3.77
N SER A 82 7.45 13.49 3.72
CA SER A 82 8.43 13.59 4.80
C SER A 82 8.92 15.03 5.01
N GLN A 83 9.14 15.78 3.92
CA GLN A 83 9.54 17.20 3.99
C GLN A 83 8.46 18.10 4.59
N LEU A 84 7.18 17.70 4.47
CA LEU A 84 6.04 18.36 5.12
C LEU A 84 5.86 17.95 6.59
N GLY A 85 6.79 17.15 7.14
CA GLY A 85 6.79 16.75 8.56
C GLY A 85 5.95 15.52 8.86
N VAL A 86 5.45 14.81 7.85
CA VAL A 86 4.74 13.54 8.05
C VAL A 86 5.76 12.46 8.40
N ALA A 87 5.65 11.88 9.59
CA ALA A 87 6.43 10.70 9.96
C ALA A 87 6.01 9.50 9.10
N MET A 88 6.97 8.84 8.45
CA MET A 88 6.67 7.68 7.61
C MET A 88 6.17 6.50 8.46
N PRO A 89 4.97 5.96 8.20
CA PRO A 89 4.40 4.84 8.96
C PRO A 89 5.14 3.52 8.62
N ASP A 90 4.75 2.43 9.26
CA ASP A 90 5.15 1.08 8.84
C ASP A 90 4.34 0.63 7.62
N VAL A 91 3.03 0.90 7.64
CA VAL A 91 2.11 0.62 6.55
C VAL A 91 1.54 1.93 6.01
N LEU A 92 1.79 2.22 4.74
CA LEU A 92 1.23 3.35 4.02
C LEU A 92 0.25 2.85 2.97
N TRP A 93 -0.96 3.41 2.94
CA TRP A 93 -1.94 3.19 1.89
C TRP A 93 -2.25 4.50 1.18
N ASP A 94 -2.39 4.49 -0.14
CA ASP A 94 -2.81 5.68 -0.88
C ASP A 94 -4.27 6.11 -0.60
N GLY A 95 -5.11 5.22 -0.07
CA GLY A 95 -6.50 5.53 0.27
C GLY A 95 -7.48 5.45 -0.90
N ALA A 96 -7.01 5.07 -2.09
CA ALA A 96 -7.85 5.08 -3.30
C ALA A 96 -8.91 3.96 -3.27
N ASN A 97 -10.17 4.33 -3.49
CA ASN A 97 -11.30 3.43 -3.67
C ASN A 97 -12.09 3.68 -4.99
N ILE A 98 -11.71 4.72 -5.73
CA ILE A 98 -12.26 5.07 -7.04
C ILE A 98 -11.15 4.96 -8.09
N TYR A 99 -11.50 4.49 -9.28
CA TYR A 99 -10.61 4.49 -10.44
C TYR A 99 -11.37 4.73 -11.74
N SER A 100 -10.69 5.14 -12.81
CA SER A 100 -11.30 5.32 -14.13
C SER A 100 -11.00 4.12 -15.04
N SER A 101 -12.01 3.59 -15.72
CA SER A 101 -11.88 2.56 -16.75
C SER A 101 -12.80 2.89 -17.92
N GLY A 102 -12.24 2.97 -19.13
CA GLY A 102 -13.00 3.42 -20.32
C GLY A 102 -13.57 4.84 -20.21
N GLY A 103 -12.95 5.71 -19.39
CA GLY A 103 -13.45 7.07 -19.13
C GLY A 103 -14.58 7.16 -18.10
N MET A 104 -14.98 6.03 -17.50
CA MET A 104 -16.04 5.97 -16.49
C MET A 104 -15.43 5.72 -15.11
N ALA A 105 -15.87 6.49 -14.11
CA ALA A 105 -15.49 6.26 -12.72
C ALA A 105 -16.13 4.97 -12.20
N ARG A 106 -15.31 4.13 -11.57
CA ARG A 106 -15.72 2.92 -10.86
C ARG A 106 -15.33 3.06 -9.40
N THR A 107 -16.30 2.81 -8.51
CA THR A 107 -16.08 2.79 -7.06
C THR A 107 -16.12 1.36 -6.60
N GLU A 108 -15.16 0.96 -5.76
CA GLU A 108 -15.07 -0.38 -5.20
C GLU A 108 -15.01 -0.31 -3.68
N GLN A 109 -15.52 -1.35 -3.02
CA GLN A 109 -15.27 -1.51 -1.60
C GLN A 109 -13.84 -2.03 -1.40
N VAL A 110 -12.96 -1.18 -0.85
CA VAL A 110 -11.59 -1.55 -0.49
C VAL A 110 -11.56 -1.96 0.98
N ARG A 111 -11.16 -3.21 1.22
CA ARG A 111 -10.93 -3.74 2.57
C ARG A 111 -9.43 -3.91 2.78
N ILE A 112 -8.93 -3.30 3.84
CA ILE A 112 -7.56 -3.46 4.32
C ILE A 112 -7.66 -3.82 5.80
N VAL A 113 -6.84 -4.74 6.27
CA VAL A 113 -6.72 -5.13 7.67
C VAL A 113 -5.28 -4.94 8.07
N VAL A 114 -5.06 -4.19 9.15
CA VAL A 114 -3.73 -4.00 9.76
C VAL A 114 -3.87 -4.36 11.23
N ASP A 115 -3.36 -5.53 11.61
CA ASP A 115 -3.64 -6.11 12.93
C ASP A 115 -2.42 -6.78 13.56
N ASP A 116 -2.29 -6.73 14.88
CA ASP A 116 -1.22 -7.38 15.66
C ASP A 116 0.24 -7.21 15.16
N ASN A 117 0.51 -6.15 14.38
CA ASN A 117 1.86 -5.81 13.95
C ASN A 117 2.63 -5.10 15.07
N ARG A 118 3.93 -5.35 15.17
CA ARG A 118 4.84 -4.68 16.11
C ARG A 118 5.84 -3.82 15.35
N SER A 119 6.34 -2.77 15.99
CA SER A 119 7.32 -1.86 15.39
C SER A 119 8.42 -1.52 16.38
N THR A 120 9.68 -1.57 15.96
CA THR A 120 10.79 -1.09 16.80
C THR A 120 10.77 0.44 16.96
N ARG A 121 10.10 1.16 16.05
CA ARG A 121 10.00 2.63 16.07
C ARG A 121 8.85 3.11 16.97
N THR A 122 7.70 2.44 16.91
CA THR A 122 6.45 2.90 17.55
C THR A 122 5.87 1.89 18.55
N ARG A 123 6.57 0.78 18.83
CA ARG A 123 6.14 -0.41 19.62
C ARG A 123 5.02 -1.22 18.97
N ILE A 124 3.95 -0.55 18.54
CA ILE A 124 2.87 -1.11 17.72
C ILE A 124 3.07 -0.69 16.27
N GLY A 125 2.63 -1.52 15.31
CA GLY A 125 2.66 -1.18 13.90
C GLY A 125 1.91 0.12 13.62
N SER A 126 2.54 1.05 12.90
CA SER A 126 1.93 2.33 12.53
C SER A 126 1.30 2.28 11.14
N PHE A 127 0.17 2.96 10.97
CA PHE A 127 -0.60 3.02 9.72
C PHE A 127 -0.85 4.47 9.32
N LEU A 128 -0.89 4.72 8.01
CA LEU A 128 -1.41 5.96 7.45
C LEU A 128 -2.11 5.66 6.12
N SER A 129 -3.33 6.15 5.97
CA SER A 129 -3.96 6.34 4.66
C SER A 129 -3.67 7.75 4.17
N LEU A 130 -3.38 7.93 2.88
CA LEU A 130 -3.31 9.26 2.24
C LEU A 130 -4.70 9.78 1.85
N GLY A 131 -5.74 8.95 1.92
CA GLY A 131 -7.12 9.38 1.66
C GLY A 131 -7.34 9.95 0.25
N MET A 132 -6.63 9.42 -0.75
CA MET A 132 -6.75 9.90 -2.12
C MET A 132 -8.15 9.61 -2.69
N SER A 133 -8.75 10.62 -3.30
CA SER A 133 -10.09 10.57 -3.89
C SER A 133 -10.21 9.57 -5.03
N SER A 134 -9.14 9.34 -5.79
CA SER A 134 -9.07 8.36 -6.87
C SER A 134 -7.66 7.82 -7.08
N ALA A 135 -7.55 6.66 -7.71
CA ALA A 135 -6.28 6.06 -8.10
C ALA A 135 -5.51 7.03 -9.01
N GLY A 136 -4.32 7.45 -8.55
CA GLY A 136 -3.47 8.38 -9.30
C GLY A 136 -3.76 9.87 -9.08
N SER A 137 -4.68 10.25 -8.18
CA SER A 137 -4.84 11.66 -7.77
C SER A 137 -3.50 12.27 -7.29
N PRO A 138 -3.29 13.58 -7.41
CA PRO A 138 -2.07 14.22 -6.90
C PRO A 138 -2.07 14.22 -5.36
N LEU A 139 -0.87 14.15 -4.74
CA LEU A 139 -0.72 14.21 -3.29
C LEU A 139 -1.26 15.50 -2.66
N THR A 140 -1.42 16.57 -3.43
CA THR A 140 -2.05 17.82 -2.98
C THR A 140 -3.52 17.66 -2.60
N GLU A 141 -4.18 16.60 -3.07
CA GLU A 141 -5.57 16.27 -2.73
C GLU A 141 -5.66 15.25 -1.58
N ALA A 142 -4.53 14.81 -1.03
CA ALA A 142 -4.51 13.83 0.06
C ALA A 142 -5.25 14.36 1.30
N GLN A 143 -6.00 13.47 1.94
CA GLN A 143 -6.62 13.67 3.24
C GLN A 143 -6.08 12.60 4.21
N PRO A 144 -4.89 12.83 4.81
CA PRO A 144 -4.24 11.80 5.58
C PRO A 144 -5.03 11.39 6.83
N ASP A 145 -5.17 10.09 7.04
CA ASP A 145 -5.84 9.50 8.21
C ASP A 145 -4.98 8.39 8.81
N PRO A 146 -4.46 8.55 10.03
CA PRO A 146 -3.65 7.53 10.71
C PRO A 146 -4.50 6.43 11.36
N THR A 147 -5.82 6.52 11.31
CA THR A 147 -6.73 5.55 11.93
C THR A 147 -6.60 4.21 11.20
N PRO A 148 -6.22 3.12 11.90
CA PRO A 148 -6.20 1.80 11.31
C PRO A 148 -7.59 1.40 10.78
N PRO A 149 -7.67 0.74 9.61
CA PRO A 149 -8.95 0.25 9.10
C PRO A 149 -9.60 -0.77 10.06
N PRO A 150 -10.92 -0.99 9.97
CA PRO A 150 -11.59 -1.99 10.81
C PRO A 150 -11.06 -3.39 10.55
N VAL A 151 -10.88 -4.16 11.62
CA VAL A 151 -10.53 -5.59 11.51
C VAL A 151 -11.76 -6.34 11.03
N VAL A 152 -11.63 -6.96 9.85
CA VAL A 152 -12.66 -7.79 9.22
C VAL A 152 -12.04 -9.11 8.82
N ASP A 153 -12.81 -10.19 8.89
CA ASP A 153 -12.32 -11.49 8.46
C ASP A 153 -12.21 -11.53 6.92
N ILE A 154 -11.00 -11.76 6.44
CA ILE A 154 -10.68 -12.00 5.04
C ILE A 154 -9.94 -13.34 5.04
N PRO A 155 -10.53 -14.42 4.48
CA PRO A 155 -9.91 -15.72 4.52
C PRO A 155 -8.60 -15.72 3.72
N GLU A 156 -7.58 -16.34 4.29
CA GLU A 156 -6.34 -16.62 3.57
C GLU A 156 -6.63 -17.44 2.30
N PRO A 157 -5.96 -17.12 1.18
CA PRO A 157 -6.06 -17.94 -0.01
C PRO A 157 -5.54 -19.35 0.27
N GLU A 158 -6.20 -20.36 -0.30
CA GLU A 158 -5.79 -21.75 -0.14
C GLU A 158 -4.35 -21.96 -0.62
N ARG A 159 -3.58 -22.77 0.11
CA ARG A 159 -2.22 -23.13 -0.31
C ARG A 159 -2.27 -23.85 -1.65
N VAL A 160 -1.54 -23.30 -2.63
CA VAL A 160 -1.36 -23.94 -3.92
C VAL A 160 -0.56 -25.22 -3.74
N ARG A 161 -1.18 -26.37 -4.02
CA ARG A 161 -0.49 -27.66 -4.08
C ARG A 161 0.05 -27.87 -5.48
N ILE A 162 1.35 -27.68 -5.67
CA ILE A 162 2.02 -28.08 -6.91
C ILE A 162 2.19 -29.59 -6.85
N ARG A 163 1.53 -30.31 -7.78
CA ARG A 163 1.77 -31.74 -7.96
C ARG A 163 3.09 -31.89 -8.72
N ASN A 164 4.05 -32.59 -8.12
CA ASN A 164 5.27 -33.03 -8.80
C ASN A 164 4.98 -34.20 -9.74
#